data_AF-A0A1U7ZMZ1-F1
#
_entry.id   AF-A0A1U7ZMZ1-F1
#
_cell.length_a   1.000
_cell.length_b   1.000
_cell.length_c   1.000
_cell.angle_alpha   90.00
_cell.angle_beta   90.00
_cell.angle_gamma   90.00
#
_symmetry.space_group_name_H-M   'P 1'
#
loop_
_entity.id
_entity.type
_entity.pdbx_description
1 polymer ?
#
loop_
_entity_poly.entity_id
_entity_poly.type
_entity_poly.pdbx_seq_one_letter_code
_entity_poly.pdbx_strand_id
1 'polypeptide(L)' 'MIDDRDLGFIANFLGIFIIALLIAYHYVMADPKYEGN' A
#
# COMPACT_ATOMS: atom_id res chain seq x y z
N MET A 1 26.33 -1.67 0.76
CA MET A 1 25.80 -1.39 2.11
C MET A 1 24.73 -0.34 1.89
N ILE A 2 23.48 -0.62 2.26
CA ILE A 2 22.41 0.37 2.15
C ILE A 2 22.71 1.42 3.23
N ASP A 3 22.74 2.70 2.86
CA ASP A 3 22.94 3.78 3.82
C ASP A 3 21.62 4.07 4.54
N ASP A 4 21.68 4.68 5.73
CA ASP A 4 20.49 5.06 6.49
C ASP A 4 19.57 6.00 5.69
N ARG A 5 20.17 6.80 4.79
CA ARG A 5 19.45 7.64 3.83
C ARG A 5 18.62 6.83 2.84
N ASP A 6 19.23 5.80 2.25
CA ASP A 6 18.57 4.94 1.27
C ASP A 6 17.46 4.12 1.94
N LEU A 7 17.72 3.64 3.17
CA LEU A 7 16.73 2.94 3.97
C LEU A 7 15.54 3.84 4.33
N GLY A 8 15.79 5.09 4.71
CA GLY A 8 14.75 6.08 5.01
C GLY A 8 13.89 6.42 3.79
N PHE A 9 14.49 6.48 2.60
CA PHE A 9 13.78 6.68 1.34
C PHE A 9 12.88 5.48 1.01
N ILE A 10 13.43 4.27 1.07
CA ILE A 10 12.68 3.03 0.78
C ILE A 10 11.54 2.84 1.78
N ALA A 11 11.76 3.12 3.07
CA ALA A 11 10.73 3.02 4.09
C ALA A 11 9.59 4.02 3.87
N ASN A 12 9.89 5.27 3.50
CA ASN A 12 8.86 6.26 3.16
C ASN A 12 8.07 5.86 1.91
N PHE A 13 8.78 5.46 0.85
CA PHE A 13 8.15 5.00 -0.38
C PHE A 13 7.23 3.79 -0.12
N LEU A 14 7.72 2.81 0.63
CA LEU A 14 6.97 1.60 0.98
C LEU A 14 5.76 1.93 1.86
N GLY A 15 5.89 2.85 2.81
CA GLY A 15 4.78 3.30 3.65
C GLY A 15 3.64 3.91 2.84
N ILE A 16 3.95 4.84 1.94
CA ILE A 16 2.97 5.44 1.03
C ILE A 16 2.37 4.38 0.10
N PHE A 17 3.20 3.48 -0.41
CA PHE A 17 2.78 2.42 -1.32
C PHE A 17 1.79 1.45 -0.67
N ILE A 18 2.04 1.03 0.58
CA ILE A 18 1.13 0.15 1.33
C ILE A 18 -0.21 0.85 1.60
N ILE A 19 -0.19 2.14 1.95
CA ILE A 19 -1.42 2.92 2.16
C ILE A 19 -2.22 3.01 0.86
N ALA A 20 -1.57 3.28 -0.27
CA ALA A 20 -2.23 3.32 -1.57
C ALA A 20 -2.85 1.96 -1.94
N LEU A 21 -2.13 0.85 -1.69
CA LEU A 21 -2.64 -0.50 -1.91
C LEU A 21 -3.82 -0.84 -1.00
N LEU A 22 -3.80 -0.40 0.26
CA LEU A 22 -4.89 -0.59 1.20
C LEU A 22 -6.16 0.13 0.73
N ILE A 23 -6.03 1.36 0.25
CA ILE A 23 -7.15 2.13 -0.32
C ILE A 23 -7.68 1.43 -1.57
N ALA A 24 -6.79 0.99 -2.47
CA ALA A 24 -7.17 0.28 -3.68
C ALA A 24 -7.90 -1.04 -3.36
N TYR A 25 -7.43 -1.79 -2.35
CA TYR A 25 -8.10 -3.00 -1.88
C TYR A 25 -9.51 -2.70 -1.37
N HIS A 26 -9.67 -1.68 -0.52
CA HIS A 26 -10.99 -1.27 -0.05
C HIS A 26 -11.90 -0.81 -1.18
N TYR A 27 -11.37 -0.10 -2.17
CA TYR A 27 -12.12 0.33 -3.33
C TYR A 27 -12.61 -0.87 -4.16
N VAL A 28 -11.75 -1.86 -4.39
CA VAL A 28 -12.12 -3.09 -5.11
C VAL A 28 -13.13 -3.92 -4.31
N MET A 29 -12.94 -4.06 -3.01
CA MET A 29 -13.85 -4.82 -2.14
C MET A 29 -15.18 -4.11 -1.89
N ALA A 30 -15.25 -2.80 -2.10
CA ALA A 30 -16.50 -2.03 -2.07
C ALA A 30 -17.36 -2.25 -3.32
N ASP A 31 -16.82 -2.90 -4.37
CA ASP A 31 -17.62 -3.28 -5.52
C ASP A 31 -18.56 -4.46 -5.12
N PRO A 32 -19.88 -4.35 -5.36
CA PRO A 32 -20.87 -5.38 -5.01
C PRO A 32 -20.57 -6.76 -5.62
N LYS A 33 -19.77 -6.81 -6.68
CA LYS A 33 -19.28 -8.06 -7.29
C LYS A 33 -18.39 -8.88 -6.34
N TYR A 34 -17.76 -8.23 -5.36
CA TYR A 34 -16.87 -8.84 -4.37
C TYR A 34 -17.42 -8.75 -2.94
N GLU A 35 -18.63 -8.21 -2.74
CA GLU A 35 -19.38 -8.41 -1.51
C GLU A 35 -19.56 -9.91 -1.31
N GLY A 36 -18.93 -10.45 -0.26
CA GLY A 36 -18.91 -11.88 0.01
C GLY A 36 -20.34 -12.44 0.03
N ASN A 37 -20.60 -13.40 -0.86
CA ASN A 37 -21.86 -14.14 -0.95
C ASN A 37 -22.18 -14.89 0.34
#